data_AF-A0AAX1JJQ1-F1
#
_entry.id   AF-A0AAX1JJQ1-F1
#
_cell.length_a   1.000
_cell.length_b   1.000
_cell.length_c   1.000
_cell.angle_alpha   90.00
_cell.angle_beta   90.00
_cell.angle_gamma   90.00
#
_symmetry.space_group_name_H-M   'P 1'
#
loop_
_entity.id
_entity.type
_entity.pdbx_description
1 polymer ?
#
loop_
_entity_poly.entity_id
_entity_poly.type
_entity_poly.pdbx_seq_one_letter_code
_entity_poly.pdbx_strand_id
1 'polypeptide(L)'
;MLINIGHIVSRYGLVVVLAWIGFGKYVKMESRVLIEHSPLMSWVYQVASVPTVAHTLGTVEIVAAILIAAAPFSARLCAVGSAMAIVLFMGTLSFLFTTPGVIATHAAGVPVLSGMPGQFLLKDLVLIGVSFWSCGEALARRQRPTSASQPQGVESNSMTLPAPDGAGKAPSSKP
;
A
#
# COMPACT_ATOMS: atom_id res chain seq x y z
N MET A 1 8.81 -13.53 -11.16
CA MET A 1 8.54 -14.01 -9.78
C MET A 1 8.91 -12.96 -8.72
N LEU A 2 10.16 -12.47 -8.68
CA LEU A 2 10.65 -11.56 -7.64
C LEU A 2 9.87 -10.22 -7.53
N ILE A 3 9.50 -9.62 -8.66
CA ILE A 3 8.69 -8.38 -8.69
C ILE A 3 7.34 -8.57 -8.00
N ASN A 4 6.67 -9.70 -8.26
CA ASN A 4 5.35 -9.97 -7.67
C ASN A 4 5.45 -10.18 -6.15
N ILE A 5 6.52 -10.83 -5.69
CA ILE A 5 6.82 -10.96 -4.27
C ILE A 5 7.08 -9.58 -3.67
N GLY A 6 7.91 -8.75 -4.30
CA GLY A 6 8.17 -7.38 -3.86
C GLY A 6 6.91 -6.54 -3.74
N HIS A 7 5.98 -6.69 -4.68
CA HIS A 7 4.67 -6.01 -4.63
C HIS A 7 3.84 -6.44 -3.42
N ILE A 8 3.73 -7.75 -3.20
CA ILE A 8 2.99 -8.33 -2.07
C ILE A 8 3.62 -7.88 -0.75
N VAL A 9 4.94 -8.04 -0.61
CA VAL A 9 5.69 -7.67 0.60
C VAL A 9 5.56 -6.18 0.88
N SER A 10 5.67 -5.32 -0.11
CA SER A 10 5.56 -3.87 0.10
C SER A 10 4.16 -3.48 0.55
N ARG A 11 3.11 -4.03 -0.08
CA ARG A 11 1.72 -3.72 0.28
C ARG A 11 1.35 -4.25 1.66
N TYR A 12 1.64 -5.53 1.96
CA TYR A 12 1.32 -6.09 3.27
C TYR A 12 2.26 -5.59 4.36
N GLY A 13 3.51 -5.24 4.03
CA GLY A 13 4.41 -4.52 4.93
C GLY A 13 3.84 -3.17 5.32
N LEU A 14 3.31 -2.41 4.36
CA LEU A 14 2.60 -1.15 4.62
C LEU A 14 1.38 -1.35 5.55
N VAL A 15 0.57 -2.39 5.31
CA VAL A 15 -0.58 -2.75 6.16
C VAL A 15 -0.13 -3.05 7.59
N VAL A 16 0.88 -3.91 7.76
CA VAL A 16 1.40 -4.30 9.08
C VAL A 16 1.94 -3.09 9.81
N VAL A 17 2.71 -2.22 9.15
CA VAL A 17 3.25 -1.02 9.79
C VAL A 17 2.13 -0.09 10.25
N LEU A 18 1.14 0.23 9.40
CA LEU A 18 0.01 1.09 9.76
C LEU A 18 -0.82 0.51 10.91
N ALA A 19 -1.11 -0.79 10.87
CA ALA A 19 -1.84 -1.46 11.94
C ALA A 19 -1.05 -1.44 13.25
N TRP A 20 0.26 -1.67 13.20
CA TRP A 20 1.12 -1.71 14.38
C TRP A 20 1.30 -0.34 15.03
N ILE A 21 1.55 0.70 14.24
CA ILE A 21 1.67 2.08 14.78
C ILE A 21 0.33 2.58 15.33
N GLY A 22 -0.79 2.28 14.63
CA GLY A 22 -2.12 2.65 15.06
C GLY A 22 -2.53 1.94 16.36
N PHE A 23 -2.33 0.63 16.45
CA PHE A 23 -2.54 -0.12 17.68
C PHE A 23 -1.65 0.37 18.82
N GLY A 24 -0.40 0.73 18.52
CA GLY A 24 0.53 1.32 19.48
C GLY A 24 0.03 2.62 20.13
N LYS A 25 -0.85 3.39 19.46
CA LYS A 25 -1.49 4.59 20.05
C LYS A 25 -2.47 4.25 21.16
N TYR A 26 -3.05 3.04 21.16
CA TYR A 26 -3.92 2.54 22.21
C TYR A 26 -3.13 1.83 23.31
N VAL A 27 -2.08 1.09 22.98
CA VAL A 27 -1.27 0.33 23.96
C VAL A 27 -0.40 1.24 24.82
N LYS A 28 0.10 2.36 24.29
CA LYS A 28 0.88 3.34 25.08
C LYS A 28 0.07 4.07 26.17
N MET A 29 -1.18 3.65 26.42
CA MET A 29 -2.00 4.09 27.56
C MET A 29 -1.68 3.41 28.90
N GLU A 30 -0.66 2.54 28.97
CA GLU A 30 -0.17 1.99 30.25
C GLU A 30 1.11 2.65 30.76
N SER A 31 1.18 3.99 30.78
CA SER A 31 2.06 4.69 31.72
C SER A 31 1.31 5.71 32.57
N ARG A 32 0.08 5.36 32.97
CA ARG A 32 -0.46 5.76 34.28
C ARG A 32 0.47 5.41 35.45
N VAL A 33 1.47 4.53 35.25
CA VAL A 33 2.48 4.14 36.25
C VAL A 33 3.64 5.15 36.40
N LEU A 34 3.67 6.24 35.62
CA LEU A 34 4.58 7.39 35.88
C LEU A 34 3.82 8.67 36.28
N ILE A 35 2.50 8.57 36.51
CA ILE A 35 1.59 9.70 36.81
C ILE A 35 1.09 9.62 38.27
N GLU A 36 1.92 9.18 39.21
CA GLU A 36 1.59 9.25 40.64
C GLU A 36 2.38 10.34 41.42
N HIS A 37 3.34 11.03 40.80
CA HIS A 37 4.24 11.92 41.58
C HIS A 37 4.59 13.30 41.00
N SER A 38 3.80 13.93 40.13
CA SER A 38 4.11 15.34 39.77
C SER A 38 2.89 16.26 39.61
N PRO A 39 2.70 17.25 40.52
CA PRO A 39 1.58 18.20 40.49
C PRO A 39 1.69 19.29 39.39
N LEU A 40 2.65 19.19 38.46
CA LEU A 40 2.98 20.24 37.49
C LEU A 40 2.31 20.07 36.11
N MET A 41 1.47 19.04 35.93
CA MET A 41 0.82 18.71 34.65
C MET A 41 -0.69 18.99 34.61
N SER A 42 -1.19 19.98 35.36
CA SER A 42 -2.62 20.37 35.31
C SER A 42 -3.00 21.21 34.07
N TRP A 43 -2.04 21.93 33.48
CA TRP A 43 -2.30 22.90 32.40
C TRP A 43 -2.36 22.28 30.99
N VAL A 44 -1.77 21.10 30.77
CA VAL A 44 -1.81 20.36 29.49
C VAL A 44 -3.19 19.74 29.21
N TYR A 45 -4.06 19.61 30.23
CA TYR A 45 -5.42 19.09 30.08
C TYR A 45 -6.45 20.11 29.53
N GLN A 46 -6.06 21.35 29.23
CA GLN A 46 -7.01 22.44 28.96
C GLN A 46 -7.28 22.77 27.48
N VAL A 47 -6.55 22.20 26.51
CA VAL A 47 -6.70 22.59 25.07
C VAL A 47 -7.44 21.54 24.24
N ALA A 48 -7.07 20.27 24.38
CA ALA A 48 -7.77 19.06 23.94
C ALA A 48 -6.91 17.90 24.45
N SER A 49 -7.50 16.86 25.02
CA SER A 49 -6.70 15.77 25.60
C SER A 49 -5.78 15.16 24.54
N VAL A 50 -4.46 15.31 24.71
CA VAL A 50 -3.42 14.64 23.89
C VAL A 50 -3.76 13.16 23.61
N PRO A 51 -4.34 12.41 24.55
CA PRO A 51 -4.86 11.06 24.30
C PRO A 51 -5.94 10.96 23.21
N THR A 52 -6.88 11.90 23.14
CA THR A 52 -7.99 11.89 22.18
C THR A 52 -7.49 12.06 20.74
N VAL A 53 -6.52 12.97 20.53
CA VAL A 53 -5.89 13.16 19.22
C VAL A 53 -5.09 11.92 18.84
N ALA A 54 -4.36 11.33 19.78
CA ALA A 54 -3.61 10.09 19.57
C ALA A 54 -4.53 8.91 19.20
N HIS A 55 -5.68 8.76 19.88
CA HIS A 55 -6.66 7.71 19.56
C HIS A 55 -7.32 7.92 18.20
N THR A 56 -7.67 9.16 17.86
CA THR A 56 -8.26 9.48 16.56
C THR A 56 -7.28 9.13 15.45
N LEU A 57 -6.02 9.54 15.57
CA LEU A 57 -4.96 9.18 14.62
C LEU A 57 -4.76 7.67 14.55
N GLY A 58 -4.71 6.97 15.69
CA GLY A 58 -4.61 5.52 15.74
C GLY A 58 -5.77 4.81 15.03
N THR A 59 -6.99 5.33 15.18
CA THR A 59 -8.17 4.83 14.46
C THR A 59 -7.98 4.98 12.96
N VAL A 60 -7.56 6.16 12.50
CA VAL A 60 -7.37 6.48 11.08
C VAL A 60 -6.27 5.61 10.47
N GLU A 61 -5.18 5.36 11.20
CA GLU A 61 -4.09 4.44 10.80
C GLU A 61 -4.60 3.00 10.61
N ILE A 62 -5.39 2.48 11.56
CA ILE A 62 -5.98 1.14 11.48
C ILE A 62 -6.98 1.04 10.31
N VAL A 63 -7.84 2.05 10.14
CA VAL A 63 -8.79 2.10 9.02
C VAL A 63 -8.04 2.11 7.69
N ALA A 64 -6.98 2.90 7.55
CA ALA A 64 -6.14 2.92 6.36
C ALA A 64 -5.52 1.54 6.09
N ALA A 65 -5.01 0.85 7.13
CA ALA A 65 -4.46 -0.50 7.01
C ALA A 65 -5.49 -1.51 6.48
N ILE A 66 -6.70 -1.51 7.04
CA ILE A 66 -7.80 -2.40 6.62
C ILE A 66 -8.19 -2.13 5.16
N LEU A 67 -8.32 -0.87 4.78
CA LEU A 67 -8.67 -0.47 3.42
C LEU A 67 -7.61 -0.91 2.39
N ILE A 68 -6.32 -0.80 2.74
CA ILE A 68 -5.22 -1.29 1.89
C ILE A 68 -5.20 -2.82 1.85
N ALA A 69 -5.45 -3.51 2.96
CA ALA A 69 -5.54 -4.96 3.02
C ALA A 69 -6.68 -5.51 2.15
N ALA A 70 -7.76 -4.75 1.99
CA ALA A 70 -8.90 -5.07 1.12
C ALA A 70 -8.60 -4.95 -0.38
N ALA A 71 -7.35 -4.70 -0.79
CA ALA A 71 -6.93 -4.61 -2.19
C ALA A 71 -7.35 -5.78 -3.10
N PRO A 72 -7.36 -7.05 -2.65
CA PRO A 72 -7.83 -8.17 -3.49
C PRO A 72 -9.32 -8.07 -3.84
N PHE A 73 -10.13 -7.44 -2.98
CA PHE A 73 -11.58 -7.34 -3.14
C PHE A 73 -12.01 -6.07 -3.87
N SER A 74 -11.32 -4.96 -3.64
CA SER A 74 -11.66 -3.69 -4.28
C SER A 74 -10.44 -2.79 -4.44
N ALA A 75 -10.10 -2.52 -5.70
CA ALA A 75 -9.10 -1.52 -6.05
C ALA A 75 -9.48 -0.11 -5.55
N ARG A 76 -10.78 0.19 -5.44
CA ARG A 76 -11.24 1.49 -4.92
C ARG A 76 -10.92 1.64 -3.43
N LEU A 77 -11.15 0.60 -2.62
CA LEU A 77 -10.85 0.65 -1.19
C LEU A 77 -9.34 0.78 -0.96
N CYS A 78 -8.54 0.02 -1.70
CA CYS A 78 -7.09 0.12 -1.63
C CYS A 78 -6.58 1.53 -1.98
N ALA A 79 -7.16 2.17 -3.02
CA ALA A 79 -6.79 3.52 -3.40
C ALA A 79 -7.10 4.53 -2.29
N VAL A 80 -8.28 4.45 -1.68
CA VAL A 80 -8.68 5.33 -0.56
C VAL A 80 -7.76 5.12 0.64
N GLY A 81 -7.52 3.87 1.04
CA GLY A 81 -6.61 3.57 2.15
C GLY A 81 -5.17 4.03 1.88
N SER A 82 -4.69 3.87 0.65
CA SER A 82 -3.35 4.34 0.25
C SER A 82 -3.26 5.86 0.26
N ALA A 83 -4.32 6.57 -0.15
CA ALA A 83 -4.38 8.03 -0.06
C ALA A 83 -4.37 8.52 1.39
N MET A 84 -5.10 7.84 2.29
CA MET A 84 -5.04 8.13 3.73
C MET A 84 -3.62 7.94 4.28
N ALA A 85 -2.96 6.84 3.91
CA ALA A 85 -1.58 6.56 4.33
C ALA A 85 -0.59 7.65 3.87
N ILE A 86 -0.74 8.18 2.65
CA ILE A 86 0.08 9.31 2.17
C ILE A 86 -0.08 10.52 3.09
N VAL A 87 -1.32 10.90 3.42
CA VAL A 87 -1.59 12.06 4.29
C VAL A 87 -1.03 11.84 5.69
N LEU A 88 -1.21 10.64 6.26
CA LEU A 88 -0.70 10.28 7.59
C LEU A 88 0.83 10.38 7.64
N PHE A 89 1.53 9.78 6.68
CA PHE A 89 2.99 9.81 6.68
C PHE A 89 3.56 11.19 6.28
N MET A 90 2.88 11.96 5.44
CA MET A 90 3.26 13.37 5.23
C MET A 90 3.15 14.16 6.53
N GLY A 91 2.10 13.90 7.31
CA GLY A 91 1.94 14.46 8.64
C GLY A 91 3.10 14.08 9.57
N THR A 92 3.48 12.81 9.63
CA THR A 92 4.61 12.39 10.48
C THR A 92 5.94 12.93 9.98
N LEU A 93 6.18 12.94 8.66
CA LEU A 93 7.40 13.49 8.07
C LEU A 93 7.50 15.01 8.28
N SER A 94 6.38 15.73 8.40
CA SER A 94 6.40 17.16 8.72
C SER A 94 7.11 17.45 10.05
N PHE A 95 7.06 16.53 11.02
CA PHE A 95 7.76 16.65 12.29
C PHE A 95 9.28 16.67 12.15
N LEU A 96 9.82 16.15 11.04
CA LEU A 96 11.24 16.26 10.72
C LEU A 96 11.68 17.72 10.62
N PHE A 97 10.79 18.58 10.11
CA PHE A 97 11.06 19.99 9.85
C PHE A 97 10.47 20.91 10.93
N THR A 98 9.35 20.53 11.55
CA THR A 98 8.65 21.39 12.52
C THR A 98 9.03 21.15 13.97
N THR A 99 9.63 20.00 14.31
CA THR A 99 9.89 19.62 15.72
C THR A 99 11.34 19.90 16.11
N PRO A 100 11.60 20.81 17.08
CA PRO A 100 12.94 21.04 17.59
C PRO A 100 13.48 19.79 18.30
N GLY A 101 14.75 19.45 18.05
CA GLY A 101 15.42 18.27 18.65
C GLY A 101 15.38 16.99 17.80
N VAL A 102 14.69 17.00 16.66
CA VAL A 102 14.77 15.91 15.66
C VAL A 102 16.10 15.93 14.92
N ILE A 103 16.62 17.12 14.62
CA ILE A 103 17.98 17.31 14.11
C ILE A 103 18.84 17.62 15.33
N ALA A 104 19.69 16.68 15.73
CA ALA A 104 20.53 16.79 16.93
C ALA A 104 21.69 17.77 16.70
N THR A 105 22.35 17.65 15.56
CA THR A 105 23.49 18.47 15.17
C THR A 105 23.60 18.53 13.66
N HIS A 106 24.34 19.48 13.12
CA HIS A 106 24.76 19.47 11.72
C HIS A 106 26.24 19.11 11.68
N ALA A 107 26.56 17.93 11.15
CA ALA A 107 27.95 17.50 10.97
C ALA A 107 28.29 17.64 9.49
N ALA A 108 29.29 18.46 9.16
CA ALA A 108 29.76 18.69 7.79
C ALA A 108 28.66 19.08 6.77
N GLY A 109 27.65 19.86 7.21
CA GLY A 109 26.53 20.29 6.36
C GLY A 109 25.40 19.26 6.21
N VAL A 110 25.55 18.06 6.80
CA VAL A 110 24.50 17.03 6.82
C VAL A 110 23.75 17.07 8.16
N PRO A 111 22.42 17.17 8.16
CA PRO A 111 21.63 17.11 9.39
C PRO A 111 21.74 15.71 10.01
N VAL A 112 22.28 15.64 11.23
CA VAL A 112 22.37 14.41 12.02
C VAL A 112 21.07 14.26 12.80
N LEU A 113 20.32 13.23 12.48
CA LEU A 113 19.04 12.93 13.13
C LEU A 113 19.30 12.32 14.52
N SER A 114 18.56 12.82 15.52
CA SER A 114 18.55 12.21 16.85
C SER A 114 18.02 10.76 16.76
N GLY A 115 18.59 9.86 17.56
CA GLY A 115 18.22 8.43 17.53
C GLY A 115 16.71 8.19 17.71
N MET A 116 16.10 8.91 18.66
CA MET A 116 14.64 9.08 18.75
C MET A 116 14.34 10.57 18.97
N PRO A 117 13.46 11.21 18.17
CA PRO A 117 12.57 10.62 17.16
C PRO A 117 13.12 10.62 15.72
N GLY A 118 14.27 11.23 15.44
CA GLY A 118 14.69 11.54 14.06
C GLY A 118 14.92 10.34 13.14
N GLN A 119 15.67 9.33 13.58
CA GLN A 119 15.91 8.14 12.75
C GLN A 119 14.63 7.34 12.49
N PHE A 120 13.68 7.39 13.43
CA PHE A 120 12.38 6.73 13.27
C PHE A 120 11.52 7.37 12.18
N LEU A 121 11.73 8.64 11.85
CA LEU A 121 10.98 9.35 10.80
C LEU A 121 11.47 9.03 9.39
N LEU A 122 12.73 8.59 9.23
CA LEU A 122 13.27 8.24 7.91
C LEU A 122 12.52 7.08 7.25
N LYS A 123 12.02 6.13 8.04
CA LYS A 123 11.22 5.01 7.52
C LYS A 123 9.92 5.51 6.87
N ASP A 124 9.38 6.63 7.35
CA ASP A 124 8.12 7.17 6.85
C ASP A 124 8.28 7.69 5.42
N LEU A 125 9.49 8.14 5.02
CA LEU A 125 9.78 8.50 3.63
C LEU A 125 9.63 7.31 2.69
N VAL A 126 10.14 6.13 3.09
CA VAL A 126 9.98 4.89 2.33
C VAL A 126 8.51 4.48 2.28
N LEU A 127 7.79 4.58 3.40
CA LEU A 127 6.38 4.23 3.47
C LEU A 127 5.47 5.16 2.66
N ILE A 128 5.82 6.46 2.55
CA ILE A 128 5.18 7.39 1.61
C ILE A 128 5.34 6.88 0.18
N GLY A 129 6.57 6.52 -0.22
CA GLY A 129 6.84 5.98 -1.56
C GLY A 129 6.03 4.72 -1.87
N VAL A 130 5.97 3.78 -0.92
CA VAL A 130 5.15 2.56 -1.05
C VAL A 130 3.65 2.89 -1.10
N SER A 131 3.20 3.90 -0.36
CA SER A 131 1.79 4.34 -0.37
C SER A 131 1.40 4.95 -1.72
N PHE A 132 2.25 5.81 -2.31
CA PHE A 132 2.06 6.33 -3.67
C PHE A 132 2.03 5.21 -4.71
N TRP A 133 2.98 4.27 -4.63
CA TRP A 133 3.01 3.12 -5.51
C TRP A 133 1.72 2.29 -5.40
N SER A 134 1.29 1.97 -4.17
CA SER A 134 0.05 1.21 -3.92
C SER A 134 -1.19 1.95 -4.42
N CYS A 135 -1.25 3.27 -4.27
CA CYS A 135 -2.34 4.11 -4.78
C CYS A 135 -2.38 4.10 -6.32
N GLY A 136 -1.24 4.33 -6.98
CA GLY A 136 -1.15 4.33 -8.45
C GLY A 136 -1.52 2.97 -9.05
N GLU A 137 -1.06 1.88 -8.43
CA GLU A 137 -1.39 0.52 -8.84
C GLU A 137 -2.89 0.23 -8.73
N ALA A 138 -3.52 0.67 -7.64
CA ALA A 138 -4.95 0.54 -7.43
C ALA A 138 -5.76 1.37 -8.45
N LEU A 139 -5.32 2.58 -8.78
CA LEU A 139 -5.94 3.42 -9.82
C LEU A 139 -5.79 2.79 -11.21
N ALA A 140 -4.63 2.23 -11.54
CA ALA A 140 -4.39 1.56 -12.82
C ALA A 140 -5.30 0.32 -13.02
N ARG A 141 -5.56 -0.45 -11.94
CA ARG A 141 -6.53 -1.57 -12.00
C ARG A 141 -7.95 -1.12 -12.32
N ARG A 142 -8.35 0.10 -11.93
CA ARG A 142 -9.68 0.66 -12.25
C ARG A 142 -9.81 1.03 -13.72
N GLN A 143 -8.71 1.39 -14.38
CA GLN A 143 -8.71 1.83 -15.77
C GLN A 143 -8.68 0.67 -16.75
N ARG A 144 -8.44 -0.58 -16.32
CA ARG A 144 -8.60 -1.77 -17.15
C ARG A 144 -10.08 -2.08 -17.24
N PRO A 145 -10.79 -1.70 -18.32
CA PRO A 145 -12.15 -2.12 -18.51
C PRO A 145 -12.15 -3.62 -18.76
N THR A 146 -13.23 -4.28 -18.38
CA THR A 146 -13.50 -5.69 -18.64
C THR A 146 -13.64 -5.95 -20.15
N SER A 147 -12.57 -5.83 -20.93
CA SER A 147 -12.58 -6.14 -22.38
C SER A 147 -12.46 -7.65 -22.66
N ALA A 148 -12.74 -8.52 -21.68
CA ALA A 148 -12.59 -9.97 -21.80
C ALA A 148 -13.89 -10.72 -21.46
N SER A 149 -15.00 -10.26 -22.03
CA SER A 149 -16.18 -11.09 -22.25
C SER A 149 -16.52 -11.06 -23.73
N GLN A 150 -15.60 -11.52 -24.57
CA GLN A 150 -15.95 -11.99 -25.90
C GLN A 150 -16.28 -13.48 -25.76
N PRO A 151 -17.54 -13.91 -25.93
CA PRO A 151 -17.82 -15.32 -26.08
C PRO A 151 -17.09 -15.78 -27.34
N GLN A 152 -16.16 -16.73 -27.21
CA GLN A 152 -15.69 -17.49 -28.36
C GLN A 152 -16.90 -18.27 -28.89
N GLY A 153 -17.61 -17.66 -29.85
CA GLY A 153 -18.60 -18.33 -30.67
C GLY A 153 -17.88 -19.33 -31.56
N VAL A 154 -18.06 -20.60 -31.21
CA VAL A 154 -18.10 -21.78 -32.08
C VAL A 154 -18.03 -21.46 -33.59
N GLU A 155 -16.84 -21.55 -34.20
CA GLU A 155 -16.72 -21.97 -35.60
C GLU A 155 -16.48 -23.48 -35.59
N SER A 156 -17.60 -24.20 -35.67
CA SER A 156 -17.69 -25.64 -35.85
C SER A 156 -17.36 -25.98 -37.31
N ASN A 157 -16.31 -26.79 -37.49
CA ASN A 157 -16.13 -27.76 -38.58
C ASN A 157 -16.77 -27.46 -39.96
N SER A 158 -15.98 -26.93 -40.90
CA SER A 158 -16.05 -27.39 -42.28
C SER A 158 -14.97 -28.45 -42.49
N MET A 159 -15.41 -29.69 -42.30
CA MET A 159 -14.72 -30.92 -42.61
C MET A 159 -14.53 -31.04 -44.13
N THR A 160 -13.30 -30.89 -44.59
CA THR A 160 -12.89 -31.33 -45.94
C THR A 160 -11.84 -32.42 -45.77
N LEU A 161 -12.31 -33.67 -45.72
CA LEU A 161 -11.44 -34.84 -45.87
C LEU A 161 -10.86 -34.86 -47.29
N PRO A 162 -9.54 -35.03 -47.48
CA PRO A 162 -9.00 -35.43 -48.76
C PRO A 162 -9.36 -36.90 -49.03
N ALA A 163 -9.93 -37.19 -50.19
CA ALA A 163 -10.20 -38.55 -50.66
C ALA A 163 -8.89 -39.32 -50.90
N PRO A 164 -8.87 -40.66 -50.73
CA PRO A 164 -7.66 -41.46 -50.84
C PRO A 164 -7.28 -41.73 -52.30
N ASP A 165 -5.98 -41.91 -52.50
CA ASP A 165 -5.27 -42.11 -53.77
C ASP A 165 -5.73 -43.32 -54.62
N GLY A 166 -5.57 -43.18 -55.93
CA GLY A 166 -5.04 -44.25 -56.79
C GLY A 166 -6.00 -44.92 -57.78
N ALA A 167 -5.76 -44.72 -59.08
CA ALA A 167 -5.78 -45.78 -60.11
C ALA A 167 -5.39 -45.20 -61.47
N GLY A 168 -4.27 -45.67 -62.02
CA GLY A 168 -3.83 -45.32 -63.38
C GLY A 168 -4.73 -45.92 -64.48
N LYS A 169 -4.72 -45.28 -65.65
CA LYS A 169 -5.06 -45.94 -66.92
C LYS A 169 -4.32 -45.31 -68.09
N ALA A 170 -3.88 -46.21 -68.97
CA ALA A 170 -2.85 -46.11 -70.02
C ALA A 170 -3.09 -45.11 -71.17
N PRO A 171 -2.05 -44.79 -71.97
CA PRO A 171 -2.20 -43.97 -73.17
C PRO A 171 -2.86 -44.76 -74.31
N SER A 172 -3.93 -44.21 -74.92
CA SER A 172 -4.57 -44.77 -76.10
C SER A 172 -4.19 -44.00 -77.35
N SER A 173 -3.74 -44.76 -78.35
CA SER A 173 -3.24 -44.37 -79.65
C SER A 173 -4.34 -44.03 -80.68
N LYS A 174 -4.03 -43.05 -81.54
CA LYS A 174 -4.30 -43.00 -83.01
C LYS A 174 -5.75 -42.74 -83.50
N PRO A 175 -5.99 -42.42 -84.81
CA PRO A 175 -5.17 -42.65 -86.03
C PRO A 175 -4.35 -41.48 -86.55
#